data_AF-E9HDZ1-F1
#
_entry.id   AF-E9HDZ1-F1
#
_cell.length_a   1.000
_cell.length_b   1.000
_cell.length_c   1.000
_cell.angle_alpha   90.00
_cell.angle_beta   90.00
_cell.angle_gamma   90.00
#
_symmetry.space_group_name_H-M   'P 1'
#
loop_
_entity.id
_entity.type
_entity.pdbx_description
1 polymer ?
#
loop_
_entity_poly.entity_id
_entity_poly.type
_entity_poly.pdbx_seq_one_letter_code
_entity_poly.pdbx_strand_id
1 'polypeptide(L)'
;MSLSSTLWYADSGATQQMSDQRQKFENFQPIRPGTRAIHGIGNKVLYAHGVGDVPIYAIIKGDKHKGTIKNVLFVPDIGVSLLSIPTITELGFDV
;
A
#
# COMPACT_ATOMS: atom_id res chain seq x y z
N MET A 1 -5.46 -22.37 2.39
CA MET A 1 -5.42 -21.24 3.35
C MET A 1 -4.42 -20.23 2.82
N SER A 2 -4.90 -19.19 2.12
CA SER A 2 -4.02 -18.08 1.75
C SER A 2 -3.65 -17.33 3.02
N LEU A 3 -2.38 -17.36 3.43
CA LEU A 3 -1.85 -16.39 4.38
C LEU A 3 -2.17 -15.03 3.78
N SER A 4 -3.15 -14.30 4.33
CA SER A 4 -3.40 -12.93 3.88
C SER A 4 -2.10 -12.17 4.12
N SER A 5 -1.30 -11.97 3.08
CA SER A 5 0.07 -11.49 3.18
C SER A 5 0.06 -10.16 3.94
N THR A 6 0.58 -10.16 5.17
CA THR A 6 0.83 -8.93 5.95
C THR A 6 2.17 -8.31 5.58
N LEU A 7 2.87 -8.88 4.60
CA LEU A 7 4.17 -8.40 4.17
C LEU A 7 3.99 -7.17 3.27
N TRP A 8 4.73 -6.13 3.61
CA TRP A 8 4.88 -4.93 2.80
C TRP A 8 6.29 -4.92 2.21
N TYR A 9 6.39 -4.70 0.90
CA TYR A 9 7.67 -4.56 0.21
C TYR A 9 8.05 -3.08 0.13
N ALA A 10 9.20 -2.71 0.70
CA ALA A 10 9.74 -1.38 0.50
C ALA A 10 10.18 -1.25 -0.96
N ASP A 11 9.60 -0.28 -1.67
CA ASP A 11 9.78 -0.10 -3.11
C ASP A 11 10.14 1.35 -3.42
N SER A 12 11.34 1.55 -3.97
CA SER A 12 11.82 2.86 -4.41
C SER A 12 11.22 3.33 -5.73
N GLY A 13 10.66 2.40 -6.53
CA GLY A 13 9.96 2.71 -7.77
C GLY A 13 8.48 3.09 -7.57
N ALA A 14 7.90 2.74 -6.43
CA ALA A 14 6.54 3.12 -6.09
C ALA A 14 6.48 4.61 -5.66
N THR A 15 5.49 5.34 -6.16
CA THR A 15 5.24 6.75 -5.80
C THR A 15 4.14 6.92 -4.75
N GLN A 16 3.48 5.83 -4.37
CA GLN A 16 2.43 5.84 -3.36
C GLN A 16 2.29 4.45 -2.73
N GLN A 17 1.72 4.42 -1.54
CA GLN A 17 1.41 3.18 -0.82
C GLN A 17 0.27 2.43 -1.54
N MET A 18 0.42 1.13 -1.80
CA MET A 18 -0.56 0.34 -2.56
C MET A 18 -0.77 -1.04 -1.94
N SER A 19 -1.99 -1.59 -2.00
CA SER A 19 -2.30 -2.95 -1.55
C SER A 19 -3.53 -3.53 -2.25
N ASP A 20 -3.57 -4.85 -2.42
CA ASP A 20 -4.72 -5.63 -2.88
C ASP A 20 -5.61 -6.16 -1.73
N GLN A 21 -5.24 -5.92 -0.47
CA GLN A 21 -5.89 -6.52 0.69
C GLN A 21 -7.05 -5.65 1.23
N ARG A 22 -8.15 -5.50 0.46
CA ARG A 22 -9.29 -4.63 0.81
C ARG A 22 -9.78 -4.77 2.25
N GLN A 23 -9.80 -5.99 2.78
CA GLN A 23 -10.27 -6.30 4.14
C GLN A 23 -9.43 -5.64 5.25
N LYS A 24 -8.22 -5.14 4.93
CA LYS A 24 -7.33 -4.46 5.88
C LYS A 24 -7.52 -2.95 5.91
N PHE A 25 -8.35 -2.38 5.03
CA PHE A 25 -8.53 -0.94 4.93
C PHE A 25 -9.58 -0.43 5.91
N GLU A 26 -9.21 0.61 6.63
CA GLU A 26 -10.08 1.46 7.45
C GLU A 26 -10.29 2.81 6.73
N ASN A 27 -11.34 3.55 7.12
CA ASN A 27 -11.68 4.87 6.54
C ASN A 27 -11.78 4.89 5.01
N PHE A 28 -12.15 3.74 4.41
CA PHE A 28 -12.09 3.52 2.98
C PHE A 28 -13.02 4.46 2.20
N GLN A 29 -12.45 5.23 1.28
CA GLN A 29 -13.17 6.05 0.32
C GLN A 29 -13.06 5.44 -1.07
N PRO A 30 -14.18 5.03 -1.70
CA PRO A 30 -14.16 4.48 -3.04
C PRO A 30 -13.73 5.55 -4.06
N ILE A 31 -12.97 5.13 -5.06
CA ILE A 31 -12.63 5.93 -6.23
C ILE A 31 -13.48 5.42 -7.40
N ARG A 32 -13.92 6.34 -8.27
CA ARG A 32 -14.66 5.96 -9.47
C ARG A 32 -13.83 4.97 -10.31
N PRO A 33 -14.39 3.81 -10.70
CA PRO A 33 -13.66 2.84 -11.50
C PRO A 33 -13.07 3.46 -12.77
N GLY A 34 -11.82 3.10 -13.09
CA GLY A 34 -11.13 3.57 -14.29
C GLY A 34 -10.53 4.97 -14.22
N THR A 35 -10.69 5.73 -13.13
CA THR A 35 -10.23 7.14 -13.09
C THR A 35 -8.85 7.35 -12.46
N ARG A 36 -8.31 6.34 -11.76
CA ARG A 36 -7.00 6.42 -11.11
C ARG A 36 -6.12 5.28 -11.61
N ALA A 37 -5.43 5.52 -12.72
CA ALA A 37 -4.53 4.57 -13.34
C ALA A 37 -3.18 4.49 -12.60
N ILE A 38 -2.61 3.29 -12.53
CA ILE A 38 -1.28 2.99 -12.02
C ILE A 38 -0.42 2.50 -13.19
N HIS A 39 0.72 3.15 -13.39
CA HIS A 39 1.69 2.86 -14.44
C HIS A 39 3.00 2.33 -13.84
N GLY A 40 3.91 1.84 -14.68
CA GLY A 40 5.21 1.32 -14.25
C GLY A 40 5.25 -0.20 -14.01
N ILE A 41 4.14 -0.91 -14.28
CA ILE A 41 4.03 -2.37 -14.12
C ILE A 41 4.14 -3.03 -15.49
N GLY A 42 5.35 -2.98 -16.07
CA GLY A 42 5.61 -3.45 -17.43
C GLY A 42 4.67 -2.80 -18.44
N ASN A 43 3.99 -3.62 -19.26
CA ASN A 43 3.03 -3.17 -20.28
C ASN A 43 1.56 -3.14 -19.78
N LYS A 44 1.33 -3.27 -18.46
CA LYS A 44 -0.03 -3.28 -17.89
C LYS A 44 -0.34 -1.92 -17.25
N VAL A 45 -1.63 -1.56 -17.31
CA VAL A 45 -2.21 -0.46 -16.53
C VAL A 45 -3.15 -1.07 -15.51
N LEU A 46 -2.91 -0.79 -14.23
CA LEU A 46 -3.83 -1.18 -13.15
C LEU A 46 -4.65 0.03 -12.70
N TYR A 47 -5.71 -0.20 -11.95
CA TYR A 47 -6.58 0.86 -11.45
C TYR A 47 -6.79 0.78 -9.94
N ALA A 48 -6.67 1.92 -9.27
CA ALA A 48 -7.06 2.04 -7.88
C ALA A 48 -8.58 2.14 -7.77
N HIS A 49 -9.16 1.37 -6.85
CA HIS A 49 -10.61 1.30 -6.60
C HIS A 49 -11.01 2.09 -5.33
N GLY A 50 -10.04 2.57 -4.56
CA GLY A 50 -10.27 3.41 -3.41
C GLY A 50 -8.99 3.79 -2.70
N VAL A 51 -9.13 4.61 -1.67
CA VAL A 51 -8.07 5.02 -0.76
C VAL A 51 -8.50 4.78 0.68
N GLY A 52 -7.58 4.43 1.55
CA GLY A 52 -7.86 4.32 2.98
C GLY A 52 -6.60 4.13 3.80
N ASP A 53 -6.80 3.87 5.08
CA ASP A 53 -5.72 3.65 6.03
C ASP A 53 -5.57 2.15 6.30
N VAL A 54 -4.34 1.69 6.50
CA VAL A 54 -4.08 0.28 6.84
C VAL A 54 -3.36 0.19 8.18
N PRO A 55 -3.99 -0.39 9.23
CA PRO A 55 -3.29 -0.69 10.47
C PRO A 55 -2.27 -1.80 10.24
N ILE A 56 -1.07 -1.61 10.77
CA ILE A 56 0.04 -2.56 10.64
C ILE A 56 0.64 -2.87 12.00
N TYR A 57 1.35 -4.00 12.03
CA TYR A 57 2.32 -4.29 13.06
C TYR A 57 3.70 -4.33 12.42
N ALA A 58 4.56 -3.38 12.79
CA ALA A 58 5.95 -3.37 12.39
C ALA A 58 6.80 -4.14 13.41
N ILE A 59 7.77 -4.90 12.95
CA ILE A 59 8.77 -5.53 13.82
C ILE A 59 10.06 -4.72 13.72
N ILE A 60 10.46 -4.06 14.81
CA ILE A 60 11.65 -3.20 14.86
C ILE A 60 12.57 -3.79 15.92
N LYS A 61 13.76 -4.25 15.51
CA LYS A 61 14.74 -4.89 16.40
C LYS A 61 14.16 -6.06 17.23
N GLY A 62 13.17 -6.76 16.68
CA GLY A 62 12.47 -7.88 17.33
C GLY A 62 11.20 -7.47 18.09
N ASP A 63 10.99 -6.18 18.36
CA ASP A 63 9.82 -5.68 19.07
C ASP A 63 8.66 -5.35 18.13
N LYS A 64 7.44 -5.65 18.57
CA LYS A 64 6.22 -5.43 17.80
C LYS A 64 5.61 -4.06 18.11
N HIS A 65 5.56 -3.20 17.10
CA HIS A 65 4.99 -1.86 17.18
C HIS A 65 3.69 -1.77 16.38
N LYS A 66 2.69 -1.10 16.94
CA LYS A 66 1.46 -0.75 16.21
C LYS A 66 1.70 0.50 15.39
N GLY A 67 1.19 0.51 14.16
CA GLY A 67 1.25 1.67 13.28
C GLY A 67 0.07 1.72 12.33
N THR A 68 0.02 2.78 11.54
CA THR A 68 -0.97 2.93 10.47
C THR A 68 -0.29 3.54 9.26
N ILE A 69 -0.40 2.88 8.11
CA ILE A 69 -0.01 3.45 6.84
C ILE A 69 -1.21 4.25 6.33
N LYS A 70 -1.02 5.55 6.15
CA LYS A 70 -2.07 6.47 5.73
C LYS A 70 -2.16 6.55 4.21
N ASN A 71 -3.36 6.85 3.71
CA ASN A 71 -3.59 7.17 2.29
C ASN A 71 -3.11 6.06 1.32
N VAL A 72 -3.32 4.80 1.67
CA VAL A 72 -3.01 3.65 0.83
C VAL A 72 -4.02 3.55 -0.30
N LEU A 73 -3.56 3.30 -1.53
CA LEU A 73 -4.43 2.95 -2.64
C LEU A 73 -4.79 1.47 -2.60
N PHE A 74 -6.08 1.18 -2.69
CA PHE A 74 -6.55 -0.17 -2.93
C PHE A 74 -6.51 -0.47 -4.44
N VAL A 75 -5.63 -1.39 -4.83
CA VAL A 75 -5.42 -1.82 -6.23
C VAL A 75 -5.61 -3.33 -6.28
N PRO A 76 -6.80 -3.85 -6.61
CA PRO A 76 -7.10 -5.28 -6.50
C PRO A 76 -6.12 -6.18 -7.28
N ASP A 77 -5.68 -5.72 -8.45
CA ASP A 77 -4.90 -6.52 -9.40
C ASP A 77 -3.38 -6.41 -9.21
N ILE A 78 -2.90 -5.72 -8.15
CA ILE A 78 -1.45 -5.55 -7.93
C ILE A 78 -0.80 -6.78 -7.29
N GLY A 79 -1.57 -7.59 -6.55
CA GLY A 79 -1.13 -8.87 -5.96
C GLY A 79 -0.14 -8.78 -4.80
N VAL A 80 0.27 -7.58 -4.40
CA VAL A 80 1.25 -7.31 -3.32
C VAL A 80 0.87 -6.05 -2.52
N SER A 81 1.49 -5.86 -1.35
CA SER A 81 1.44 -4.57 -0.66
C SER A 81 2.80 -3.87 -0.79
N LEU A 82 2.80 -2.65 -1.30
CA LEU A 82 4.00 -1.85 -1.58
C LEU A 82 4.07 -0.66 -0.63
N LEU A 83 5.21 -0.56 0.06
CA LEU A 83 5.58 0.61 0.85
C LEU A 83 6.48 1.53 0.01
N SER A 84 5.99 2.64 -0.49
CA SER A 84 6.78 3.63 -1.24
C SER A 84 7.84 4.26 -0.35
N ILE A 85 9.11 4.06 -0.70
CA ILE A 85 10.26 4.70 -0.03
C ILE A 85 10.24 6.22 -0.23
N PRO A 86 10.07 6.75 -1.47
CA PRO A 86 10.00 8.20 -1.68
C PRO A 86 8.96 8.89 -0.79
N THR A 87 7.76 8.31 -0.69
CA THR A 87 6.68 8.89 0.15
C THR A 87 7.06 8.95 1.63
N ILE A 88 7.70 7.91 2.19
CA ILE A 88 8.07 7.94 3.62
C ILE A 88 9.29 8.85 3.85
N THR A 89 10.22 8.95 2.90
CA THR A 89 11.34 9.89 3.01
C THR A 89 10.89 11.35 2.99
N GLU A 90 9.90 11.69 2.16
CA GLU A 90 9.28 13.03 2.17
C GLU A 90 8.58 13.36 3.50
N LEU A 91 8.15 12.35 4.25
CA LEU A 91 7.60 12.50 5.60
C LEU A 91 8.68 12.63 6.68
N GLY A 92 9.96 12.66 6.31
CA GLY A 92 11.11 12.83 7.20
C GLY A 92 11.65 11.53 7.79
N PHE A 93 11.31 10.37 7.21
CA PHE A 93 11.90 9.09 7.62
C PHE A 93 13.18 8.80 6.83
N ASP A 94 14.26 8.51 7.54
CA ASP A 94 15.50 8.00 6.95
C ASP A 94 15.39 6.47 6.75
N VAL A 95 15.71 5.99 5.54
CA VAL A 95 15.52 4.60 5.11
C VAL A 95 16.82 4.03 4.56
#